data_AF-A0A7W3U5U4-F1
#
_entry.id   AF-A0A7W3U5U4-F1
#
_cell.length_a   1.000
_cell.length_b   1.000
_cell.length_c   1.000
_cell.angle_alpha   90.00
_cell.angle_beta   90.00
_cell.angle_gamma   90.00
#
_symmetry.space_group_name_H-M   'P 1'
#
loop_
_entity.id
_entity.type
_entity.pdbx_description
1 polymer ?
#
loop_
_entity_poly.entity_id
_entity_poly.type
_entity_poly.pdbx_seq_one_letter_code
_entity_poly.pdbx_strand_id
1 'polypeptide(L)'
;MMGNESAESASTKARQEGKRLSEIEKSRNEAASTASGVGRQLAFAGIAVVWLLRSEAERPFTPWLFTALILLCVALLVDFSQYVWCTNRWRKLYKELYAKHKNDEALVDIPDVLSDSMWKFFWWKIGILFSGYFLLIIGASLRLRLFA
;
A
#
# COMPACT_ATOMS: atom_id res chain seq x y z
N MET A 1 -7.67 -21.76 49.23
CA MET A 1 -8.58 -21.34 48.14
C MET A 1 -8.15 -20.03 47.43
N MET A 2 -7.02 -19.39 47.79
CA MET A 2 -6.57 -18.09 47.21
C MET A 2 -5.83 -18.18 45.85
N GLY A 3 -5.70 -19.36 45.23
CA GLY A 3 -4.90 -19.52 44.00
C GLY A 3 -5.66 -19.29 42.69
N ASN A 4 -7.00 -19.37 42.69
CA ASN A 4 -7.80 -19.35 41.45
C ASN A 4 -8.17 -17.93 41.01
N GLU A 5 -8.47 -17.03 41.95
CA GLU A 5 -8.87 -15.64 41.67
C GLU A 5 -7.74 -14.80 41.04
N SER A 6 -6.47 -15.09 41.37
CA SER A 6 -5.32 -14.38 40.80
C SER A 6 -5.00 -14.82 39.37
N ALA A 7 -5.32 -16.06 38.99
CA ALA A 7 -5.14 -16.56 37.63
C ALA A 7 -6.27 -16.09 36.71
N GLU A 8 -7.50 -16.03 37.24
CA GLU A 8 -8.68 -15.55 36.53
C GLU A 8 -8.66 -14.03 36.31
N SER A 9 -8.17 -13.24 37.29
CA SER A 9 -7.98 -11.79 37.12
C SER A 9 -6.83 -11.45 36.17
N ALA A 10 -5.73 -12.22 36.19
CA ALA A 10 -4.61 -12.04 35.26
C ALA A 10 -4.99 -12.42 33.81
N SER A 11 -5.76 -13.49 33.62
CA SER A 11 -6.35 -13.88 32.33
C SER A 11 -7.31 -12.81 31.79
N THR A 12 -8.13 -12.23 32.67
CA THR A 12 -9.09 -11.18 32.32
C THR A 12 -8.41 -9.84 31.98
N LYS A 13 -7.34 -9.49 32.71
CA LYS A 13 -6.49 -8.31 32.42
C LYS A 13 -5.70 -8.48 31.13
N ALA A 14 -5.11 -9.64 30.88
CA ALA A 14 -4.42 -9.95 29.63
C ALA A 14 -5.37 -9.94 28.42
N ARG A 15 -6.63 -10.36 28.62
CA ARG A 15 -7.70 -10.26 27.61
C ARG A 15 -8.17 -8.82 27.37
N GLN A 16 -7.96 -7.90 28.32
CA GLN A 16 -8.25 -6.47 28.18
C GLN A 16 -7.10 -5.66 27.59
N GLU A 17 -5.84 -6.11 27.73
CA GLU A 17 -4.67 -5.48 27.12
C GLU A 17 -4.41 -5.94 25.67
N GLY A 18 -4.97 -7.07 25.26
CA GLY A 18 -4.91 -7.56 23.88
C GLY A 18 -5.88 -6.80 22.95
N LYS A 19 -5.38 -6.35 21.79
CA LYS A 19 -6.25 -5.83 20.72
C LYS A 19 -7.13 -6.94 20.14
N ARG A 20 -8.37 -6.62 19.81
CA ARG A 20 -9.25 -7.55 19.09
C ARG A 20 -8.70 -7.81 17.68
N LEU A 21 -8.92 -9.02 17.15
CA LEU A 21 -8.44 -9.38 15.81
C LEU A 21 -8.98 -8.42 14.73
N SER A 22 -10.24 -8.00 14.88
CA SER A 22 -10.88 -7.00 14.03
C SER A 22 -10.23 -5.61 14.11
N GLU A 23 -9.74 -5.22 15.29
CA GLU A 23 -9.04 -3.95 15.49
C GLU A 23 -7.65 -3.97 14.85
N ILE A 24 -6.95 -5.10 14.95
CA ILE A 24 -5.65 -5.31 14.29
C ILE A 24 -5.83 -5.20 12.76
N GLU A 25 -6.84 -5.85 12.20
CA GLU A 25 -7.15 -5.77 10.78
C GLU A 25 -7.50 -4.34 10.34
N LYS A 26 -8.33 -3.64 11.12
CA LYS A 26 -8.68 -2.25 10.84
C LYS A 26 -7.45 -1.34 10.84
N SER A 27 -6.64 -1.37 11.91
CA SER A 27 -5.40 -0.59 11.99
C SER A 27 -4.43 -0.90 10.84
N ARG A 28 -4.33 -2.17 10.46
CA ARG A 28 -3.50 -2.62 9.33
C ARG A 28 -4.00 -2.03 8.00
N ASN A 29 -5.31 -2.06 7.75
CA ASN A 29 -5.90 -1.52 6.52
C ASN A 29 -5.76 0.01 6.45
N GLU A 30 -5.92 0.70 7.58
CA GLU A 30 -5.66 2.14 7.69
C GLU A 30 -4.21 2.47 7.38
N ALA A 31 -3.26 1.75 7.98
CA ALA A 31 -1.82 1.94 7.72
C ALA A 31 -1.46 1.71 6.24
N ALA A 32 -2.00 0.66 5.62
CA ALA A 32 -1.81 0.39 4.19
C ALA A 32 -2.39 1.50 3.31
N SER A 33 -3.54 2.06 3.70
CA SER A 33 -4.16 3.19 3.00
C SER A 33 -3.27 4.44 3.06
N THR A 34 -2.79 4.77 4.26
CA THR A 34 -1.86 5.89 4.49
C THR A 34 -0.56 5.69 3.71
N ALA A 35 0.04 4.51 3.77
CA ALA A 35 1.27 4.19 3.04
C ALA A 35 1.12 4.37 1.53
N SER A 36 -0.04 3.97 0.98
CA SER A 36 -0.37 4.20 -0.43
C SER A 36 -0.51 5.68 -0.75
N GLY A 37 -1.13 6.46 0.13
CA GLY A 37 -1.21 7.92 0.04
C GLY A 37 0.17 8.59 -0.01
N VAL A 38 1.05 8.24 0.92
CA VAL A 38 2.44 8.72 0.95
C VAL A 38 3.19 8.26 -0.30
N GLY A 39 3.00 7.02 -0.74
CA GLY A 39 3.61 6.48 -1.96
C GLY A 39 3.25 7.27 -3.22
N ARG A 40 1.99 7.72 -3.35
CA ARG A 40 1.57 8.60 -4.46
C ARG A 40 2.26 9.96 -4.40
N GLN A 41 2.32 10.58 -3.22
CA GLN A 41 3.00 11.86 -3.04
C GLN A 41 4.49 11.75 -3.40
N LEU A 42 5.15 10.67 -2.97
CA LEU A 42 6.51 10.35 -3.36
C LEU A 42 6.64 10.19 -4.89
N ALA A 43 5.76 9.43 -5.54
CA ALA A 43 5.82 9.29 -6.99
C ALA A 43 5.72 10.63 -7.73
N PHE A 44 4.81 11.53 -7.32
CA PHE A 44 4.73 12.87 -7.91
C PHE A 44 5.98 13.72 -7.63
N ALA A 45 6.51 13.66 -6.42
CA ALA A 45 7.75 14.36 -6.08
C ALA A 45 8.94 13.84 -6.91
N GLY A 46 9.06 12.52 -7.09
CA GLY A 46 10.08 11.91 -7.93
C GLY A 46 9.94 12.32 -9.40
N ILE A 47 8.72 12.34 -9.94
CA ILE A 47 8.45 12.82 -11.32
C ILE A 47 8.90 14.29 -11.45
N ALA A 48 8.59 15.14 -10.48
CA ALA A 48 9.02 16.54 -10.49
C ALA A 48 10.56 16.67 -10.47
N VAL A 49 11.26 15.83 -9.71
CA VAL A 49 12.74 15.80 -9.69
C VAL A 49 13.30 15.37 -11.05
N VAL A 50 12.69 14.39 -11.73
CA VAL A 50 13.11 14.01 -13.09
C VAL A 50 12.97 15.20 -14.05
N TRP A 51 11.88 15.97 -13.95
CA TRP A 51 11.67 17.17 -14.75
C TRP A 51 12.69 18.27 -14.45
N LEU A 52 13.09 18.45 -13.18
CA LEU A 52 14.11 19.43 -12.79
C LEU A 52 15.49 19.07 -13.35
N LEU A 53 15.81 17.78 -13.40
CA LEU A 53 17.11 17.28 -13.83
C LEU A 53 17.23 17.08 -15.36
N ARG A 54 16.14 17.32 -16.11
CA ARG A 54 16.14 17.22 -17.57
C ARG A 54 17.07 18.29 -18.18
N SER A 55 17.80 17.93 -19.23
CA SER A 55 18.62 18.86 -20.02
C SER A 55 17.80 19.56 -21.09
N GLU A 56 18.17 20.78 -21.48
CA GLU A 56 17.68 21.45 -22.70
C GLU A 56 18.44 20.97 -23.98
N ALA A 57 19.17 19.85 -23.89
CA ALA A 57 19.95 19.29 -24.99
C ALA A 57 19.13 18.29 -25.81
N GLU A 58 19.62 17.90 -26.99
CA GLU A 58 18.96 16.93 -27.89
C GLU A 58 18.58 15.60 -27.20
N ARG A 59 19.31 15.20 -26.16
CA ARG A 59 18.96 14.08 -25.27
C ARG A 59 18.63 14.60 -23.87
N PRO A 60 17.37 14.99 -23.61
CA PRO A 60 16.99 15.66 -22.37
C PRO A 60 17.05 14.74 -21.14
N PHE A 61 16.98 13.42 -21.33
CA PHE A 61 16.97 12.45 -20.23
C PHE A 61 18.13 11.45 -20.37
N THR A 62 18.81 11.18 -19.25
CA THR A 62 19.69 10.00 -19.18
C THR A 62 18.82 8.74 -19.14
N PRO A 63 19.30 7.58 -19.63
CA PRO A 63 18.54 6.33 -19.60
C PRO A 63 18.00 6.02 -18.20
N TRP A 64 18.81 6.25 -17.16
CA TRP A 64 18.42 6.05 -15.77
C TRP A 64 17.26 6.94 -15.31
N LEU A 65 17.29 8.23 -15.67
CA LEU A 65 16.22 9.17 -15.34
C LEU A 65 14.90 8.80 -16.03
N PHE A 66 14.99 8.37 -17.30
CA PHE A 66 13.83 7.95 -18.07
C PHE A 66 13.24 6.65 -17.53
N THR A 67 14.07 5.66 -17.18
CA THR A 67 13.60 4.43 -16.53
C THR A 67 12.99 4.71 -15.16
N ALA A 68 13.58 5.60 -14.36
CA ALA A 68 13.01 6.02 -13.09
C ALA A 68 11.61 6.64 -13.28
N LEU A 69 11.45 7.54 -14.26
CA LEU A 69 10.17 8.14 -14.60
C LEU A 69 9.11 7.08 -14.94
N ILE A 70 9.46 6.13 -15.81
CA ILE A 70 8.55 5.04 -16.19
C ILE A 70 8.16 4.22 -14.95
N LEU A 71 9.11 3.85 -14.09
CA LEU A 71 8.82 3.09 -12.88
C LEU A 71 7.90 3.84 -11.91
N LEU A 72 8.09 5.15 -11.73
CA LEU A 72 7.20 5.98 -10.91
C LEU A 72 5.78 6.05 -11.50
N CYS A 73 5.66 6.21 -12.82
CA CYS A 73 4.37 6.18 -13.51
C CYS A 73 3.68 4.81 -13.39
N VAL A 74 4.44 3.71 -13.56
CA VAL A 74 3.92 2.35 -13.39
C VAL A 74 3.48 2.11 -11.94
N ALA A 75 4.24 2.59 -10.95
CA ALA A 75 3.84 2.50 -9.54
C ALA A 75 2.49 3.19 -9.28
N LEU A 76 2.27 4.38 -9.85
CA LEU A 76 0.99 5.10 -9.77
C LEU A 76 -0.15 4.33 -10.46
N LEU A 77 0.09 3.78 -11.64
CA LEU A 77 -0.91 2.99 -12.36
C LEU A 77 -1.30 1.73 -11.60
N VAL A 78 -0.33 1.03 -11.00
CA VAL A 78 -0.60 -0.16 -10.18
C VAL A 78 -1.33 0.23 -8.90
N ASP A 79 -0.95 1.33 -8.24
CA ASP A 79 -1.64 1.85 -7.06
C ASP A 79 -3.12 2.14 -7.37
N PHE A 80 -3.40 2.91 -8.42
CA PHE A 80 -4.76 3.18 -8.86
C PHE A 80 -5.54 1.89 -9.20
N SER A 81 -4.93 1.00 -9.97
CA SER A 81 -5.55 -0.25 -10.40
C SER A 81 -5.91 -1.15 -9.21
N GLN A 82 -5.07 -1.21 -8.17
CA GLN A 82 -5.34 -1.95 -6.95
C GLN A 82 -6.61 -1.42 -6.26
N TYR A 83 -6.75 -0.11 -6.09
CA TYR A 83 -7.92 0.48 -5.43
C TYR A 83 -9.21 0.30 -6.23
N VAL A 84 -9.14 0.42 -7.56
CA VAL A 84 -10.27 0.13 -8.45
C VAL A 84 -10.69 -1.34 -8.35
N TRP A 85 -9.73 -2.26 -8.39
CA TRP A 85 -9.99 -3.69 -8.25
C TRP A 85 -10.61 -4.02 -6.89
N CYS A 86 -10.07 -3.46 -5.80
CA CYS A 86 -10.57 -3.63 -4.45
C CYS A 86 -12.04 -3.18 -4.34
N THR A 87 -12.34 -1.96 -4.78
CA THR A 87 -13.71 -1.39 -4.79
C THR A 87 -14.69 -2.29 -5.56
N ASN A 88 -14.27 -2.76 -6.74
CA ASN A 88 -15.11 -3.62 -7.58
C ASN A 88 -15.37 -4.99 -6.93
N ARG A 89 -14.37 -5.57 -6.26
CA ARG A 89 -14.50 -6.85 -5.56
C ARG A 89 -15.41 -6.74 -4.35
N TRP A 90 -15.24 -5.71 -3.52
CA TRP A 90 -16.14 -5.45 -2.39
C TRP A 90 -17.59 -5.26 -2.84
N ARG A 91 -17.81 -4.51 -3.93
CA ARG A 91 -19.15 -4.33 -4.50
C ARG A 91 -19.79 -5.65 -4.95
N LYS A 92 -19.02 -6.54 -5.57
CA LYS A 92 -19.53 -7.87 -5.99
C LYS A 92 -19.86 -8.74 -4.78
N LEU A 93 -18.94 -8.82 -3.80
CA LEU A 93 -19.14 -9.57 -2.58
C LEU A 93 -20.39 -9.09 -1.81
N TYR A 94 -20.55 -7.78 -1.65
CA TYR A 94 -21.75 -7.21 -1.01
C TYR A 94 -23.04 -7.66 -1.71
N LYS A 95 -23.09 -7.59 -3.04
CA LYS A 95 -24.27 -8.04 -3.80
C LYS A 95 -24.55 -9.52 -3.63
N GLU A 96 -23.52 -10.36 -3.65
CA GLU A 96 -23.64 -11.82 -3.48
C GLU A 96 -24.16 -12.17 -2.08
N LEU A 97 -23.62 -11.53 -1.05
CA LEU A 97 -24.02 -11.75 0.35
C LEU A 97 -25.42 -11.19 0.63
N TYR A 98 -25.74 -10.00 0.13
CA TYR A 98 -27.07 -9.42 0.25
C TYR A 98 -28.13 -10.25 -0.47
N ALA A 99 -27.81 -10.81 -1.64
CA ALA A 99 -28.74 -11.72 -2.35
C ALA A 99 -29.01 -13.01 -1.55
N LYS A 100 -28.01 -13.52 -0.81
CA LYS A 100 -28.11 -14.74 -0.02
C LYS A 100 -28.84 -14.53 1.31
N HIS A 101 -28.55 -13.44 2.02
CA HIS A 101 -29.06 -13.20 3.37
C HIS A 101 -30.26 -12.24 3.41
N LYS A 102 -30.44 -11.38 2.39
CA LYS A 102 -31.48 -10.34 2.29
C LYS A 102 -31.60 -9.45 3.54
N ASN A 103 -30.51 -9.36 4.30
CA ASN A 103 -30.42 -8.63 5.55
C ASN A 103 -29.01 -8.04 5.63
N ASP A 104 -28.92 -6.73 5.83
CA ASP A 104 -27.66 -6.00 5.97
C ASP A 104 -26.97 -6.25 7.32
N GLU A 105 -27.70 -6.75 8.33
CA GLU A 105 -27.17 -7.07 9.67
C GLU A 105 -26.63 -8.51 9.78
N ALA A 106 -26.64 -9.28 8.69
CA ALA A 106 -26.13 -10.63 8.69
C ALA A 106 -24.61 -10.65 8.98
N LEU A 107 -24.19 -11.43 9.98
CA LEU A 107 -22.78 -11.71 10.21
C LEU A 107 -22.27 -12.66 9.13
N VAL A 108 -21.29 -12.23 8.35
CA VAL A 108 -20.75 -13.02 7.24
C VAL A 108 -19.24 -13.07 7.30
N ASP A 109 -18.69 -14.27 7.12
CA ASP A 109 -17.26 -14.46 6.98
C ASP A 109 -16.77 -13.95 5.63
N ILE A 110 -15.74 -13.10 5.67
CA ILE A 110 -15.13 -12.52 4.49
C ILE A 110 -14.07 -13.51 3.98
N PRO A 111 -14.07 -13.87 2.68
CA PRO A 111 -13.12 -14.85 2.16
C PRO A 111 -11.67 -14.32 2.19
N ASP A 112 -10.77 -15.09 2.80
CA ASP A 112 -9.33 -14.78 2.94
C ASP A 112 -8.61 -14.56 1.61
N VAL A 113 -9.08 -15.19 0.53
CA VAL A 113 -8.48 -15.04 -0.81
C VAL A 113 -8.53 -13.58 -1.29
N LEU A 114 -9.54 -12.81 -0.85
CA LEU A 114 -9.67 -11.41 -1.22
C LEU A 114 -8.59 -10.55 -0.58
N SER A 115 -8.34 -10.78 0.72
CA SER A 115 -7.36 -10.04 1.50
C SER A 115 -5.95 -10.39 1.05
N ASP A 116 -5.64 -11.67 0.83
CA ASP A 116 -4.32 -12.12 0.35
C ASP A 116 -3.92 -11.53 -1.00
N SER A 117 -4.86 -11.49 -1.95
CA SER A 117 -4.61 -10.87 -3.26
C SER A 117 -4.31 -9.38 -3.11
N MET A 118 -5.05 -8.68 -2.26
CA MET A 118 -4.84 -7.25 -1.99
C MET A 118 -3.44 -6.98 -1.42
N TRP A 119 -2.96 -7.85 -0.52
CA TRP A 119 -1.63 -7.75 0.08
C TRP A 119 -0.50 -7.96 -0.92
N LYS A 120 -0.65 -8.91 -1.86
CA LYS A 120 0.35 -9.15 -2.92
C LYS A 120 0.51 -7.91 -3.81
N PHE A 121 -0.60 -7.31 -4.25
CA PHE A 121 -0.55 -6.07 -5.05
C PHE A 121 0.05 -4.89 -4.28
N PHE A 122 -0.23 -4.79 -2.98
CA PHE A 122 0.34 -3.76 -2.12
C PHE A 122 1.87 -3.84 -2.04
N TRP A 123 2.44 -5.03 -1.80
CA TRP A 123 3.90 -5.17 -1.74
C TRP A 123 4.56 -5.01 -3.11
N TRP A 124 3.92 -5.51 -4.17
CA TRP A 124 4.41 -5.36 -5.53
C TRP A 124 4.60 -3.90 -5.93
N LYS A 125 3.59 -3.04 -5.68
CA LYS A 125 3.71 -1.61 -6.00
C LYS A 125 4.77 -0.90 -5.17
N ILE A 126 4.95 -1.27 -3.90
CA ILE A 126 5.99 -0.70 -3.03
C ILE A 126 7.37 -1.05 -3.58
N GLY A 127 7.57 -2.28 -4.06
CA GLY A 127 8.79 -2.70 -4.73
C GLY A 127 9.09 -1.87 -5.99
N ILE A 128 8.09 -1.61 -6.83
CA ILE A 128 8.23 -0.76 -8.03
C ILE A 128 8.59 0.67 -7.65
N LEU A 129 7.89 1.25 -6.68
CA LEU A 129 8.14 2.62 -6.20
C LEU A 129 9.58 2.76 -5.67
N PHE A 130 10.01 1.81 -4.84
CA PHE A 130 11.36 1.77 -4.29
C PHE A 130 12.43 1.67 -5.39
N SER A 131 12.21 0.78 -6.37
CA SER A 131 13.10 0.64 -7.53
C SER A 131 13.19 1.91 -8.36
N GLY A 132 12.06 2.61 -8.57
CA GLY A 132 12.00 3.89 -9.26
C GLY A 132 12.84 4.95 -8.55
N TYR A 133 12.73 5.05 -7.22
CA TYR A 133 13.54 5.94 -6.40
C TYR A 133 15.03 5.60 -6.41
N PHE A 134 15.37 4.31 -6.37
CA PHE A 134 16.76 3.87 -6.44
C PHE A 134 17.43 4.31 -7.75
N LEU A 135 16.75 4.11 -8.89
CA LEU A 135 17.25 4.59 -10.19
C LEU A 135 17.28 6.10 -10.30
N LEU A 136 16.32 6.81 -9.69
CA LEU A 136 16.29 8.26 -9.66
C LEU A 136 17.54 8.82 -8.95
N ILE A 137 17.92 8.24 -7.81
CA ILE A 137 19.12 8.65 -7.06
C ILE A 137 20.38 8.40 -7.88
N ILE A 138 20.49 7.25 -8.56
CA ILE A 138 21.63 6.93 -9.43
C ILE A 138 21.70 7.93 -10.60
N GLY A 139 20.59 8.16 -11.28
CA GLY A 139 20.51 9.10 -12.41
C GLY A 139 20.85 10.53 -11.99
N ALA A 140 20.35 10.98 -10.84
CA ALA A 140 20.65 12.28 -10.27
C ALA A 140 22.14 12.42 -9.89
N SER A 141 22.72 11.39 -9.25
CA SER A 141 24.14 11.40 -8.85
C SER A 141 25.07 11.45 -10.05
N LEU A 142 24.79 10.67 -11.10
CA LEU A 142 25.54 10.69 -12.35
C LEU A 142 25.48 12.06 -13.02
N ARG A 143 24.30 12.69 -13.03
CA ARG A 143 24.11 14.01 -13.61
C ARG A 143 24.88 15.09 -12.83
N LEU A 144 24.80 15.09 -11.51
CA LEU A 144 25.51 16.05 -10.65
C LEU A 144 27.03 15.91 -10.77
N ARG A 145 27.56 14.70 -10.87
CA ARG A 145 29.00 14.46 -11.08
C ARG A 145 29.52 14.92 -12.45
N LEU A 146 28.66 15.04 -13.46
CA LEU A 146 29.05 15.56 -14.78
C LEU A 146 29.14 17.08 -14.82
N PHE A 147 28.59 17.79 -13.83
CA PHE A 147 28.57 19.25 -13.75
C PHE A 147 29.49 19.82 -12.66
N ALA A 148 30.05 18.99 -11.79
CA ALA A 148 31.08 19.34 -10.82
C ALA A 148 32.47 19.16 -11.42
#